data_AF-S4RVL4-F1
#
_entry.id   AF-S4RVL4-F1
#
_cell.length_a   1.000
_cell.length_b   1.000
_cell.length_c   1.000
_cell.angle_alpha   90.00
_cell.angle_beta   90.00
_cell.angle_gamma   90.00
#
_symmetry.space_group_name_H-M   'P 1'
#
loop_
_entity.id
_entity.type
_entity.pdbx_description
1 polymer ?
#
loop_
_entity_poly.entity_id
_entity_poly.type
_entity_poly.pdbx_seq_one_letter_code
_entity_poly.pdbx_strand_id
1 'polypeptide(L)'
;ETPPPLLASENGLTKPDLSAHDASALLHRVYGLRVTHHAGVTPLDSYEDQNFCVLPDGADGGGGGGGGGYVLKVFSSGEGKSREFVLLQSEVMAFLRKRGFPVPEQVPTRRGEVVSMEIVVHGAVGRTHVVWLLTLLEGQFLSAIPRDGALCFQVGRLAAGLDKALLE
;
A
#
# COMPACT_ATOMS: atom_id res chain seq x y z
N GLU A 1 44.54 -11.97 3.68
CA GLU A 1 43.35 -12.44 4.40
C GLU A 1 42.13 -12.17 3.53
N THR A 2 41.36 -13.20 3.21
CA THR A 2 40.06 -13.05 2.57
C THR A 2 39.13 -12.43 3.62
N PRO A 3 38.35 -11.36 3.31
CA PRO A 3 37.39 -10.86 4.28
C PRO A 3 36.46 -12.01 4.67
N PRO A 4 36.07 -12.12 5.96
CA PRO A 4 35.12 -13.14 6.35
C PRO A 4 33.88 -12.97 5.47
N PRO A 5 33.26 -14.06 5.00
CA PRO A 5 31.95 -13.94 4.38
C PRO A 5 31.09 -13.17 5.36
N LEU A 6 30.44 -12.10 4.87
CA LEU A 6 29.37 -11.44 5.61
C LEU A 6 28.43 -12.56 6.03
N LEU A 7 28.53 -12.97 7.29
CA LEU A 7 27.49 -13.73 7.96
C LEU A 7 26.24 -12.93 7.65
N ALA A 8 25.34 -13.51 6.86
CA ALA A 8 23.99 -13.00 6.75
C ALA A 8 23.56 -12.79 8.20
N SER A 9 23.43 -11.53 8.60
CA SER A 9 22.88 -11.21 9.89
C SER A 9 21.59 -11.97 10.03
N GLU A 10 21.15 -12.24 11.25
CA GLU A 10 19.80 -12.75 11.55
C GLU A 10 18.70 -11.72 11.17
N ASN A 11 18.86 -11.00 10.06
CA ASN A 11 18.04 -9.95 9.45
C ASN A 11 16.93 -10.49 8.52
N GLY A 12 16.69 -11.81 8.50
CA GLY A 12 16.24 -12.46 7.28
C GLY A 12 14.87 -12.08 6.70
N LEU A 13 13.88 -11.67 7.51
CA LEU A 13 12.52 -11.41 7.02
C LEU A 13 11.84 -10.23 7.72
N THR A 14 12.12 -9.02 7.26
CA THR A 14 11.34 -7.81 7.58
C THR A 14 10.13 -7.64 6.68
N LYS A 15 10.18 -8.20 5.46
CA LYS A 15 9.06 -8.18 4.51
C LYS A 15 7.92 -9.08 4.99
N PRO A 16 6.66 -8.62 4.97
CA PRO A 16 5.51 -9.47 5.28
C PRO A 16 5.32 -10.53 4.18
N ASP A 17 4.83 -11.70 4.59
CA ASP A 17 4.61 -12.85 3.71
C ASP A 17 3.18 -13.40 3.88
N LEU A 18 2.19 -12.55 3.62
CA LEU A 18 0.79 -12.95 3.62
C LEU A 18 0.45 -13.63 2.29
N SER A 19 -0.35 -14.70 2.37
CA SER A 19 -1.08 -15.19 1.20
C SER A 19 -2.27 -14.28 0.88
N ALA A 20 -2.85 -14.42 -0.32
CA ALA A 20 -4.11 -13.76 -0.66
C ALA A 20 -5.25 -14.13 0.31
N HIS A 21 -5.23 -15.36 0.86
CA HIS A 21 -6.18 -15.81 1.86
C HIS A 21 -6.00 -15.06 3.18
N ASP A 22 -4.77 -14.94 3.67
CA ASP A 22 -4.46 -14.21 4.91
C ASP A 22 -4.82 -12.73 4.78
N ALA A 23 -4.53 -12.13 3.62
CA ALA A 23 -4.91 -10.76 3.31
C ALA A 23 -6.44 -10.57 3.28
N SER A 24 -7.21 -11.50 2.69
CA SER A 24 -8.68 -11.47 2.74
C SER A 24 -9.22 -11.59 4.18
N ALA A 25 -8.65 -12.49 4.98
CA ALA A 25 -9.02 -12.64 6.39
C ALA A 25 -8.72 -11.36 7.20
N LEU A 26 -7.58 -10.72 6.93
CA LEU A 26 -7.20 -9.44 7.53
C LEU A 26 -8.18 -8.32 7.12
N LEU A 27 -8.51 -8.20 5.83
CA LEU A 27 -9.47 -7.23 5.31
C LEU A 27 -10.83 -7.33 6.02
N HIS A 28 -11.34 -8.56 6.17
CA HIS A 28 -12.60 -8.79 6.86
C HIS A 28 -12.53 -8.44 8.35
N ARG A 29 -11.46 -8.84 9.03
CA ARG A 29 -11.26 -8.60 10.48
C ARG A 29 -11.07 -7.12 10.79
N VAL A 30 -10.20 -6.44 10.05
CA VAL A 30 -9.74 -5.07 10.37
C VAL A 30 -10.65 -4.02 9.75
N TYR A 31 -11.08 -4.20 8.49
CA TYR A 31 -11.85 -3.20 7.74
C TYR A 31 -13.31 -3.59 7.53
N GLY A 32 -13.66 -4.86 7.74
CA GLY A 32 -14.99 -5.36 7.47
C GLY A 32 -15.32 -5.58 6.01
N LEU A 33 -14.29 -5.56 5.17
CA LEU A 33 -14.42 -5.80 3.75
C LEU A 33 -14.44 -7.30 3.49
N ARG A 34 -15.51 -7.79 2.86
CA ARG A 34 -15.63 -9.18 2.42
C ARG A 34 -15.13 -9.30 0.99
N VAL A 35 -14.23 -10.26 0.78
CA VAL A 35 -13.69 -10.62 -0.54
C VAL A 35 -13.71 -12.14 -0.65
N THR A 36 -14.75 -12.66 -1.28
CA THR A 36 -15.03 -14.11 -1.35
C THR A 36 -14.55 -14.77 -2.63
N HIS A 37 -14.32 -13.98 -3.68
CA HIS A 37 -13.79 -14.48 -4.95
C HIS A 37 -12.25 -14.54 -4.92
N HIS A 38 -11.69 -15.64 -5.41
CA HIS A 38 -10.25 -15.93 -5.40
C HIS A 38 -9.39 -14.88 -6.13
N ALA A 39 -9.97 -14.19 -7.13
CA ALA A 39 -9.31 -13.11 -7.87
C ALA A 39 -9.44 -11.72 -7.20
N GLY A 40 -10.21 -11.62 -6.11
CA GLY A 40 -10.51 -10.35 -5.45
C GLY A 40 -9.37 -9.82 -4.58
N VAL A 41 -8.34 -10.61 -4.32
CA VAL A 41 -7.11 -10.17 -3.65
C VAL A 41 -5.92 -10.65 -4.47
N THR A 42 -5.27 -9.72 -5.15
CA THR A 42 -4.13 -10.01 -6.04
C THR A 42 -2.88 -9.31 -5.52
N PRO A 43 -1.76 -10.02 -5.28
CA PRO A 43 -0.51 -9.38 -4.88
C PRO A 43 0.00 -8.44 -5.98
N LEU A 44 0.52 -7.29 -5.56
CA LEU A 44 1.18 -6.32 -6.43
C LEU A 44 2.70 -6.43 -6.28
N ASP A 45 3.43 -6.07 -7.35
CA ASP A 45 4.88 -5.94 -7.28
C ASP A 45 5.27 -4.98 -6.16
N SER A 46 6.11 -5.46 -5.25
CA SER A 46 6.51 -4.72 -4.07
C SER A 46 7.94 -5.06 -3.66
N TYR A 47 8.66 -4.08 -3.11
CA TYR A 47 10.04 -4.25 -2.70
C TYR A 47 10.12 -4.74 -1.24
N GLU A 48 10.14 -3.84 -0.25
CA GLU A 48 10.18 -4.19 1.19
C GLU A 48 8.79 -4.46 1.79
N ASP A 49 7.79 -3.66 1.40
CA ASP A 49 6.42 -3.81 1.88
C ASP A 49 5.71 -4.93 1.09
N GLN A 50 4.53 -5.37 1.54
CA GLN A 50 3.65 -6.23 0.75
C GLN A 50 2.35 -5.49 0.42
N ASN A 51 2.00 -5.43 -0.86
CA ASN A 51 0.83 -4.70 -1.35
C ASN A 51 -0.10 -5.67 -2.08
N PHE A 52 -1.42 -5.48 -1.93
CA PHE A 52 -2.43 -6.25 -2.65
C PHE A 52 -3.44 -5.30 -3.30
N CYS A 53 -3.77 -5.56 -4.55
CA CYS A 53 -4.96 -5.01 -5.18
C CYS A 53 -6.17 -5.80 -4.68
N VAL A 54 -7.20 -5.08 -4.25
CA VAL A 54 -8.39 -5.64 -3.61
C VAL A 54 -9.62 -5.18 -4.37
N LEU A 55 -10.41 -6.14 -4.85
CA LEU A 55 -11.70 -5.90 -5.49
C LEU A 55 -12.77 -6.51 -4.57
N PRO A 56 -13.64 -5.70 -3.96
CA PRO A 56 -14.72 -6.19 -3.08
C PRO A 56 -15.74 -7.03 -3.83
N ASP A 57 -16.46 -7.88 -3.11
CA ASP A 57 -17.62 -8.56 -3.67
C ASP A 57 -18.70 -7.53 -4.07
N GLY A 58 -19.22 -7.64 -5.30
CA GLY A 58 -20.22 -6.71 -5.83
C GLY A 58 -19.66 -5.37 -6.34
N ALA A 59 -18.33 -5.24 -6.43
CA ALA A 59 -17.72 -4.17 -7.22
C ALA A 59 -17.88 -4.50 -8.72
N ASP A 60 -18.80 -3.82 -9.40
CA ASP A 60 -18.90 -3.91 -10.85
C ASP A 60 -17.64 -3.26 -11.45
N GLY A 61 -16.88 -4.03 -12.22
CA GLY A 61 -15.69 -3.54 -12.95
C GLY A 61 -15.99 -2.51 -14.05
N GLY A 62 -17.19 -1.91 -14.06
CA GLY A 62 -17.63 -0.86 -14.96
C GLY A 62 -18.00 0.39 -14.15
N GLY A 63 -17.27 1.48 -14.39
CA GLY A 63 -17.41 2.75 -13.68
C GLY A 63 -18.86 3.23 -13.56
N GLY A 64 -19.33 3.33 -12.32
CA GLY A 64 -20.71 3.75 -12.06
C GLY A 64 -21.17 3.62 -10.62
N GLY A 65 -20.40 4.15 -9.65
CA GLY A 65 -20.91 4.48 -8.31
C GLY A 65 -20.81 3.37 -7.25
N GLY A 66 -19.77 3.45 -6.43
CA GLY A 66 -19.82 3.00 -5.03
C GLY A 66 -18.95 1.81 -4.61
N GLY A 67 -18.40 1.03 -5.54
CA GLY A 67 -17.56 -0.14 -5.24
C GLY A 67 -16.15 -0.03 -5.82
N GLY A 68 -15.42 1.03 -5.51
CA GLY A 68 -14.04 1.19 -5.98
C GLY A 68 -13.12 0.07 -5.45
N GLY A 69 -12.10 -0.29 -6.23
CA GLY A 69 -11.03 -1.16 -5.74
C GLY A 69 -10.24 -0.51 -4.60
N TYR A 70 -9.45 -1.30 -3.90
CA TYR A 70 -8.57 -0.84 -2.84
C TYR A 70 -7.15 -1.38 -3.02
N VAL A 71 -6.20 -0.77 -2.30
CA VAL A 71 -4.86 -1.30 -2.09
C VAL A 71 -4.66 -1.57 -0.61
N LEU A 72 -4.57 -2.84 -0.24
CA LEU A 72 -4.10 -3.24 1.09
C LEU A 72 -2.58 -3.15 1.08
N LYS A 73 -2.00 -2.44 2.05
CA LYS A 73 -0.55 -2.38 2.21
C LYS A 73 -0.16 -2.76 3.63
N VAL A 74 0.76 -3.72 3.70
CA VAL A 74 1.39 -4.23 4.91
C VAL A 74 2.84 -3.78 4.87
N PHE A 75 3.23 -2.91 5.80
CA PHE A 75 4.57 -2.36 5.83
C PHE A 75 5.58 -3.38 6.34
N SER A 76 6.82 -3.33 5.85
CA SER A 76 7.90 -4.13 6.43
C SER A 76 8.11 -3.80 7.91
N SER A 77 8.56 -4.78 8.68
CA SER A 77 8.93 -4.59 10.09
C SER A 77 10.35 -4.02 10.25
N GLY A 78 10.93 -3.48 9.18
CA GLY A 78 12.27 -2.91 9.19
C GLY A 78 12.34 -1.57 9.91
N GLU A 79 13.56 -1.09 10.16
CA GLU A 79 13.77 0.23 10.75
C GLU A 79 13.07 1.34 9.93
N GLY A 80 12.44 2.28 10.62
CA GLY A 80 11.77 3.44 10.00
C GLY A 80 10.33 3.20 9.53
N LYS A 81 9.75 2.01 9.72
CA LYS A 81 8.33 1.73 9.40
C LYS A 81 7.43 1.71 10.65
N SER A 82 7.62 2.67 11.54
CA SER A 82 6.80 2.78 12.75
C SER A 82 5.38 3.26 12.44
N ARG A 83 4.46 3.09 13.39
CA ARG A 83 3.10 3.60 13.29
C ARG A 83 3.09 5.11 13.03
N GLU A 84 3.92 5.85 13.75
CA GLU A 84 4.03 7.31 13.68
C GLU A 84 4.51 7.77 12.31
N PHE A 85 5.44 7.03 11.71
CA PHE A 85 5.92 7.31 10.36
C PHE A 85 4.80 7.14 9.31
N VAL A 86 3.99 6.09 9.43
CA VAL A 86 2.86 5.86 8.51
C VAL A 86 1.75 6.91 8.73
N LEU A 87 1.49 7.31 9.97
CA LEU A 87 0.55 8.39 10.28
C LEU A 87 1.01 9.72 9.67
N LEU A 88 2.30 10.04 9.73
CA LEU A 88 2.85 11.23 9.05
C LEU A 88 2.62 11.17 7.54
N GLN A 89 2.84 10.01 6.90
CA GLN A 89 2.52 9.85 5.47
C GLN A 89 1.04 10.11 5.17
N SER A 90 0.13 9.66 6.05
CA SER A 90 -1.31 9.93 5.91
C SER A 90 -1.62 11.42 5.94
N GLU A 91 -1.01 12.18 6.85
CA GLU A 91 -1.20 13.63 6.93
C GLU A 91 -0.69 14.35 5.66
N VAL A 92 0.47 13.94 5.15
CA VAL A 92 1.02 14.46 3.89
C VAL A 92 0.05 14.18 2.73
N MET A 93 -0.49 12.97 2.62
CA MET A 93 -1.48 12.64 1.60
C MET A 93 -2.74 13.50 1.74
N ALA A 94 -3.27 13.66 2.95
CA ALA A 94 -4.45 14.51 3.18
C ALA A 94 -4.18 15.98 2.81
N PHE A 95 -2.98 16.49 3.09
CA PHE A 95 -2.53 17.83 2.70
C PHE A 95 -2.47 17.99 1.17
N LEU A 96 -1.90 17.02 0.46
CA LEU A 96 -1.79 17.04 -1.00
C LEU A 96 -3.16 16.95 -1.67
N ARG A 97 -4.06 16.11 -1.15
CA ARG A 97 -5.45 16.03 -1.62
C ARG A 97 -6.16 17.39 -1.54
N LYS A 98 -6.01 18.11 -0.42
CA LYS A 98 -6.59 19.46 -0.24
C LYS A 98 -6.06 20.48 -1.27
N ARG A 99 -4.88 20.24 -1.84
CA ARG A 99 -4.27 21.05 -2.91
C ARG A 99 -4.60 20.54 -4.32
N GLY A 100 -5.48 19.55 -4.44
CA GLY A 100 -5.95 19.02 -5.72
C GLY A 100 -5.06 17.94 -6.35
N PHE A 101 -4.09 17.39 -5.61
CA PHE A 101 -3.30 16.27 -6.12
C PHE A 101 -4.11 14.97 -6.12
N PRO A 102 -3.98 14.13 -7.16
CA PRO A 102 -4.61 12.83 -7.21
C PRO A 102 -3.85 11.88 -6.29
N VAL A 103 -4.33 11.71 -5.06
CA VAL A 103 -3.76 10.78 -4.08
C VAL A 103 -4.83 9.78 -3.63
N PRO A 104 -4.45 8.53 -3.35
CA PRO A 104 -5.36 7.57 -2.71
C PRO A 104 -5.91 8.11 -1.39
N GLU A 105 -7.11 7.69 -1.04
CA GLU A 105 -7.73 8.03 0.24
C GLU A 105 -7.59 6.87 1.23
N GLN A 106 -7.36 7.20 2.50
CA GLN A 106 -7.30 6.19 3.55
C GLN A 106 -8.70 5.67 3.90
N VAL A 107 -8.85 4.36 3.94
CA VAL A 107 -10.06 3.68 4.41
C VAL A 107 -9.87 3.36 5.89
N PRO A 108 -10.70 3.91 6.79
CA PRO A 108 -10.54 3.67 8.21
C PRO A 108 -10.85 2.22 8.57
N THR A 109 -10.20 1.71 9.61
CA THR A 109 -10.54 0.41 10.20
C THR A 109 -11.97 0.42 10.76
N ARG A 110 -12.51 -0.75 11.13
CA ARG A 110 -13.77 -0.87 11.87
C ARG A 110 -13.79 -0.06 13.17
N ARG A 111 -12.63 0.29 13.72
CA ARG A 111 -12.47 1.11 14.93
C ARG A 111 -12.33 2.61 14.63
N GLY A 112 -12.35 3.01 13.36
CA GLY A 112 -12.15 4.39 12.95
C GLY A 112 -10.68 4.82 12.89
N GLU A 113 -9.75 3.89 12.99
CA GLU A 113 -8.31 4.20 12.98
C GLU A 113 -7.78 4.25 11.53
N VAL A 114 -6.76 5.07 11.28
CA VAL A 114 -6.10 5.20 9.96
C VAL A 114 -5.23 3.98 9.66
N VAL A 115 -4.62 3.41 10.68
CA VAL A 115 -3.69 2.27 10.59
C VAL A 115 -4.01 1.25 11.67
N SER A 116 -3.71 -0.03 11.42
CA SER A 116 -3.74 -1.09 12.42
C SER A 116 -2.34 -1.70 12.62
N MET A 117 -2.07 -2.23 13.81
CA MET A 117 -0.87 -3.02 14.09
C MET A 117 -1.26 -4.50 14.07
N GLU A 118 -0.81 -5.24 13.08
CA GLU A 118 -1.21 -6.64 12.87
C GLU A 118 -0.01 -7.57 12.98
N ILE A 119 -0.20 -8.71 13.63
CA ILE A 119 0.82 -9.76 13.71
C ILE A 119 0.70 -10.64 12.45
N VAL A 120 1.80 -10.73 11.71
CA VAL A 120 1.96 -11.62 10.56
C VAL A 120 2.91 -12.73 10.97
N VAL A 121 2.49 -13.99 10.76
CA VAL A 121 3.28 -15.16 11.13
C VAL A 121 4.09 -15.61 9.92
N HIS A 122 5.41 -15.65 10.06
CA HIS A 122 6.32 -16.24 9.10
C HIS A 122 6.95 -17.50 9.68
N GLY A 123 6.50 -18.67 9.23
CA GLY A 123 6.88 -19.96 9.81
C GLY A 123 6.47 -20.05 11.29
N ALA A 124 7.46 -20.15 12.20
CA ALA A 124 7.24 -20.22 13.65
C ALA A 124 7.29 -18.86 14.36
N VAL A 125 7.55 -17.75 13.64
CA VAL A 125 7.80 -16.43 14.25
C VAL A 125 6.71 -15.44 13.81
N GLY A 126 6.04 -14.83 14.78
CA GLY A 126 5.14 -13.69 14.55
C GLY A 126 5.89 -12.37 14.60
N ARG A 127 5.63 -11.48 13.63
CA ARG A 127 6.14 -10.10 13.62
C ARG A 127 4.98 -9.13 13.51
N THR A 128 5.09 -7.98 14.17
CA THR A 128 4.07 -6.93 14.09
C THR A 128 4.38 -5.99 12.94
N HIS A 129 3.38 -5.74 12.11
CA HIS A 129 3.45 -4.86 10.95
C HIS A 129 2.38 -3.77 11.05
N VAL A 130 2.70 -2.58 10.53
CA VAL A 130 1.68 -1.56 10.29
C VAL A 130 0.89 -1.95 9.05
N VAL A 131 -0.42 -1.80 9.10
CA VAL A 131 -1.33 -2.10 7.99
C VAL A 131 -2.26 -0.93 7.78
N TRP A 132 -2.48 -0.57 6.52
CA TRP A 132 -3.51 0.40 6.12
C TRP A 132 -4.19 -0.05 4.83
N LEU A 133 -5.35 0.55 4.55
CA LEU A 133 -6.11 0.31 3.33
C LEU A 133 -6.32 1.65 2.62
N LEU A 134 -6.04 1.67 1.32
CA LEU A 134 -6.16 2.86 0.49
C LEU A 134 -7.19 2.62 -0.62
N THR A 135 -7.89 3.66 -1.09
CA THR A 135 -8.65 3.57 -2.33
C THR A 135 -7.71 3.32 -3.51
N LEU A 136 -8.16 2.53 -4.49
CA LEU A 136 -7.40 2.35 -5.72
C LEU A 136 -7.53 3.62 -6.56
N LEU A 137 -6.39 4.19 -6.98
CA LEU A 137 -6.38 5.21 -8.01
C LEU A 137 -6.51 4.56 -9.37
N GLU A 138 -7.53 4.96 -10.12
CA GLU A 138 -7.69 4.54 -11.50
C GLU A 138 -6.56 5.10 -12.36
N GLY A 139 -6.05 4.28 -13.28
CA GLY A 139 -4.99 4.68 -14.19
C GLY A 139 -4.25 3.49 -14.78
N GLN A 140 -3.19 3.80 -15.52
CA GLN A 140 -2.29 2.82 -16.12
C GLN A 140 -0.89 3.00 -15.54
N PHE A 141 -0.17 1.89 -15.36
CA PHE A 141 1.24 1.95 -14.96
C PHE A 141 2.06 2.62 -16.06
N LEU A 142 3.04 3.44 -15.67
CA LEU A 142 3.96 4.10 -16.61
C LEU A 142 4.78 3.09 -17.45
N SER A 143 4.92 1.85 -16.98
CA SER A 143 5.55 0.76 -17.73
C SER A 143 4.71 0.22 -18.89
N ALA A 144 3.39 0.42 -18.85
CA ALA A 144 2.44 -0.09 -19.83
C ALA A 144 2.11 0.93 -20.94
N ILE A 145 2.60 2.17 -20.83
CA ILE A 145 2.33 3.24 -21.79
C ILE A 145 3.61 3.67 -22.54
N PRO A 146 3.50 4.10 -23.81
CA PRO A 146 4.64 4.62 -24.56
C PRO A 146 5.27 5.84 -23.85
N ARG A 147 6.60 5.85 -23.78
CA ARG A 147 7.35 6.97 -23.20
C ARG A 147 7.60 8.02 -24.28
N ASP A 148 6.67 8.93 -24.45
CA ASP A 148 6.81 10.07 -25.35
C ASP A 148 7.14 11.37 -24.60
N GLY A 149 7.45 12.43 -25.37
CA GLY A 149 7.77 13.74 -24.80
C GLY A 149 6.61 14.37 -24.02
N ALA A 150 5.36 14.07 -24.37
CA ALA A 150 4.19 14.60 -23.69
C ALA A 150 4.03 13.96 -22.30
N LEU A 151 4.23 12.65 -22.19
CA LEU A 151 4.24 11.95 -20.91
C LEU A 151 5.36 12.46 -20.00
N CYS A 152 6.59 12.59 -20.52
CA CYS A 152 7.71 13.13 -19.76
C CYS A 152 7.42 14.54 -19.21
N PHE A 153 6.81 15.39 -20.04
CA PHE A 153 6.40 16.73 -19.62
C PHE A 153 5.31 16.71 -18.53
N GLN A 154 4.32 15.83 -18.64
CA GLN A 154 3.28 15.68 -17.62
C GLN A 154 3.83 15.18 -16.28
N VAL A 155 4.73 14.18 -16.32
CA VAL A 155 5.42 13.68 -15.11
C VAL A 155 6.25 14.80 -14.48
N GLY A 156 7.01 15.55 -15.27
CA GLY A 156 7.81 16.68 -14.78
C GLY A 156 6.94 17.78 -14.15
N ARG A 157 5.80 18.11 -14.77
CA ARG A 157 4.84 19.07 -14.22
C ARG A 157 4.27 18.60 -12.88
N LEU A 158 3.90 17.32 -12.78
CA LEU A 158 3.38 16.74 -11.54
C LEU A 158 4.45 16.76 -10.44
N ALA A 159 5.68 16.34 -10.75
CA ALA A 159 6.79 16.32 -9.80
C ALA A 159 7.14 17.74 -9.28
N ALA A 160 7.25 18.72 -10.18
CA ALA A 160 7.50 20.11 -9.80
C ALA A 160 6.34 20.71 -8.99
N GLY A 161 5.10 20.36 -9.32
CA GLY A 161 3.93 20.76 -8.54
C GLY A 161 3.97 20.18 -7.12
N LEU A 162 4.31 18.89 -6.99
CA LEU A 162 4.41 18.21 -5.70
C LEU A 162 5.50 18.84 -4.82
N ASP A 163 6.70 19.05 -5.38
CA ASP A 163 7.83 19.68 -4.68
C ASP A 163 7.45 21.06 -4.16
N LYS A 164 6.89 21.91 -5.03
CA LYS A 164 6.40 23.24 -4.64
C LYS A 164 5.37 23.16 -3.51
N ALA A 165 4.41 22.24 -3.61
CA ALA A 165 3.35 22.11 -2.60
C ALA A 165 3.88 21.70 -1.23
N LEU A 166 4.96 20.92 -1.17
CA LEU A 166 5.56 20.45 0.10
C LEU A 166 6.53 21.45 0.72
N LEU A 167 7.03 22.42 -0.06
CA LEU A 167 7.89 23.50 0.43
C LEU A 167 7.12 24.69 1.02
N GLU A 168 5.84 24.83 0.69
CA GLU A 168 4.91 25.89 1.15
C GLU A 168 4.13 25.50 2.42
#